data_AF-A0AAV2QB64-F1
#
_entry.id   AF-A0AAV2QB64-F1
#
_cell.length_a   1.000
_cell.length_b   1.000
_cell.length_c   1.000
_cell.angle_alpha   90.00
_cell.angle_beta   90.00
_cell.angle_gamma   90.00
#
_symmetry.space_group_name_H-M   'P 1'
#
loop_
_entity.id
_entity.type
_entity.pdbx_description
1 polymer ?
#
loop_
_entity_poly.entity_id
_entity_poly.type
_entity_poly.pdbx_seq_one_letter_code
_entity_poly.pdbx_strand_id
1 'polypeptide(L)'
;MHFCPMDFHFWPRIMDGVLSLTINLLVVCGVLTILPTTICCRDHSVDSASFLESWSAITLNLQGRTDDAQIGLTATLNQGAQESALGGGDTSFAPVRGENGRVVMATKAKILFCDLHLMPGESRSFLYKETTLCDAPPTYRGQLVKYAYKITIGTQKLGAPTKLLRVPLRVIVLQGLSDACVYSESSELAPSNPFLHTTQRDTPRSTALQIIQNISTRKNVNQYNITNSRGKVVRFCIYKTSYRLGEDVVATFDFTNTQVPCVQYSVTLQSCEVINESHRQRPNQKSALVDYSKAHEVCLNLSHTNLLIPIPLYITPTFSTDIVSLEWRLHFEFVTSVNDIDGPSTPKTPDEQIEWRAPDSLDIETMVWDLPITVLPTTPNQMAQALCMPQFHTLTL
;
A
#
# COMPACT_ATOMS: atom_id res chain seq x y z
N MET A 1 51.70 -13.07 18.55
CA MET A 1 50.49 -13.80 18.07
C MET A 1 49.39 -12.78 17.88
N HIS A 2 49.25 -12.24 16.66
CA HIS A 2 48.11 -11.41 16.32
C HIS A 2 46.91 -12.33 16.08
N PHE A 3 45.87 -12.22 16.91
CA PHE A 3 44.56 -12.78 16.61
C PHE A 3 44.02 -12.07 15.38
N CYS A 4 43.99 -12.77 14.24
CA CYS A 4 43.23 -12.32 13.09
C CYS A 4 41.74 -12.51 13.44
N PRO A 5 40.89 -11.47 13.39
CA PRO A 5 39.45 -11.67 13.56
C PRO A 5 38.97 -12.55 12.40
N MET A 6 38.44 -13.74 12.72
CA MET A 6 37.76 -14.55 11.72
C MET A 6 36.42 -13.90 11.40
N ASP A 7 36.41 -13.01 10.41
CA ASP A 7 35.21 -12.48 9.80
C ASP A 7 34.56 -13.59 8.96
N PHE A 8 33.45 -14.14 9.46
CA PHE A 8 32.62 -15.09 8.71
C PHE A 8 31.55 -14.33 7.93
N HIS A 9 31.70 -14.30 6.60
CA HIS A 9 30.70 -13.72 5.71
C HIS A 9 29.57 -14.72 5.45
N PHE A 10 28.39 -14.44 6.02
CA PHE A 10 27.15 -15.19 5.73
C PHE A 10 26.31 -14.43 4.68
N TRP A 11 25.99 -15.08 3.56
CA TRP A 11 25.07 -14.56 2.55
C TRP A 11 23.87 -15.52 2.44
N PRO A 12 22.71 -15.25 3.06
CA PRO A 12 21.50 -15.92 2.66
C PRO A 12 21.07 -15.28 1.34
N ARG A 13 21.47 -15.94 0.26
CA ARG A 13 20.75 -15.85 -1.00
C ARG A 13 19.45 -16.61 -0.76
N ILE A 14 18.38 -15.90 -0.40
CA ILE A 14 17.07 -16.34 -0.85
C ILE A 14 17.24 -16.34 -2.37
N MET A 15 17.38 -17.48 -3.03
CA MET A 15 17.10 -17.60 -4.46
C MET A 15 15.85 -18.45 -4.53
N ASP A 16 14.90 -18.00 -5.34
CA ASP A 16 13.65 -18.70 -5.66
C ASP A 16 12.63 -18.83 -4.52
N GLY A 17 12.58 -17.83 -3.63
CA GLY A 17 11.45 -17.64 -2.72
C GLY A 17 10.27 -16.97 -3.43
N VAL A 18 9.43 -17.72 -4.15
CA VAL A 18 8.13 -17.21 -4.59
C VAL A 18 7.28 -16.97 -3.33
N LEU A 19 7.15 -15.72 -2.91
CA LEU A 19 6.09 -15.28 -2.00
C LEU A 19 4.76 -15.45 -2.73
N SER A 20 4.22 -16.67 -2.72
CA SER A 20 2.88 -16.93 -3.22
C SER A 20 1.90 -16.56 -2.12
N LEU A 21 1.41 -15.33 -2.13
CA LEU A 21 0.15 -14.99 -1.45
C LEU A 21 -1.00 -15.62 -2.23
N THR A 22 -1.34 -16.84 -1.83
CA THR A 22 -2.65 -17.43 -2.10
C THR A 22 -3.48 -17.15 -0.85
N ILE A 23 -4.71 -16.63 -1.01
CA ILE A 23 -5.50 -16.03 0.07
C ILE A 23 -5.43 -16.83 1.37
N ASN A 24 -5.16 -16.10 2.46
CA ASN A 24 -4.98 -16.57 3.82
C ASN A 24 -3.78 -17.48 4.08
N LEU A 25 -2.87 -17.67 3.12
CA LEU A 25 -1.66 -18.48 3.31
C LEU A 25 -0.43 -17.71 2.85
N LEU A 26 0.38 -17.26 3.81
CA LEU A 26 1.73 -16.79 3.60
C LEU A 26 2.67 -18.00 3.57
N VAL A 27 3.25 -18.27 2.40
CA VAL A 27 4.32 -19.26 2.25
C VAL A 27 5.65 -18.52 2.12
N VAL A 28 6.57 -18.77 3.04
CA VAL A 28 7.93 -18.23 3.03
C VAL A 28 8.88 -19.42 2.87
N CYS A 29 9.58 -19.48 1.75
CA CYS A 29 10.69 -20.41 1.57
C CYS A 29 11.99 -19.69 1.92
N GLY A 30 12.71 -20.19 2.93
CA GLY A 30 14.03 -19.69 3.31
C GLY A 30 15.09 -20.72 2.97
N VAL A 31 16.15 -20.31 2.27
CA VAL A 31 17.32 -21.16 2.03
C VAL A 31 18.43 -20.72 2.97
N LEU A 32 18.94 -21.65 3.77
CA LEU A 32 20.11 -21.46 4.61
C LEU A 32 21.33 -22.05 3.88
N THR A 33 22.30 -21.21 3.53
CA THR A 33 23.53 -21.63 2.85
C THR A 33 24.74 -21.25 3.68
N ILE A 34 25.60 -22.20 4.02
CA ILE A 34 26.94 -21.88 4.55
C ILE A 34 27.85 -21.67 3.34
N LEU A 35 28.39 -20.47 3.17
CA LEU A 35 29.40 -20.25 2.12
C LEU A 35 30.68 -21.02 2.45
N PRO A 36 31.39 -21.54 1.45
CA PRO A 36 32.72 -22.07 1.67
C PRO A 36 33.60 -20.94 2.21
N THR A 37 34.07 -21.06 3.44
CA THR A 37 35.18 -20.23 3.91
C THR A 37 36.37 -20.51 3.00
N THR A 38 36.99 -19.45 2.47
CA THR A 38 38.33 -19.56 1.89
C THR A 38 39.26 -19.97 3.03
N ILE A 39 39.46 -21.26 3.19
CA ILE A 39 40.44 -21.82 4.12
C ILE A 39 41.80 -21.56 3.47
N CYS A 40 42.44 -20.44 3.79
CA CYS A 40 43.90 -20.32 3.65
C CYS A 40 44.54 -21.06 4.85
N CYS A 41 44.44 -22.39 4.89
CA CYS A 41 45.24 -23.20 5.80
C CYS A 41 46.58 -23.51 5.13
N ARG A 42 47.63 -22.81 5.55
CA ARG A 42 48.87 -23.50 5.89
C ARG A 42 48.83 -23.76 7.38
N ASP A 43 48.35 -24.94 7.76
CA ASP A 43 49.11 -25.84 8.62
C ASP A 43 48.34 -27.12 8.92
N HIS A 44 49.10 -28.21 8.92
CA HIS A 44 48.65 -29.58 9.16
C HIS A 44 48.33 -29.79 10.65
N SER A 45 47.04 -29.90 10.96
CA SER A 45 46.55 -30.82 12.01
C SER A 45 45.06 -31.09 11.76
N VAL A 46 44.77 -32.27 11.24
CA VAL A 46 43.41 -32.81 11.13
C VAL A 46 43.00 -33.21 12.54
N ASP A 47 42.18 -32.40 13.21
CA ASP A 47 41.25 -32.89 14.22
C ASP A 47 40.15 -31.87 14.51
N SER A 48 38.92 -32.38 14.63
CA SER A 48 37.63 -31.70 14.79
C SER A 48 37.15 -30.88 13.58
N ALA A 49 36.41 -31.55 12.69
CA ALA A 49 35.35 -30.86 11.95
C ALA A 49 34.47 -30.15 13.01
N SER A 50 34.56 -28.83 13.09
CA SER A 50 33.76 -28.04 14.02
C SER A 50 32.31 -28.13 13.59
N PHE A 51 31.59 -29.14 14.07
CA PHE A 51 30.16 -29.30 13.85
C PHE A 51 29.46 -28.13 14.53
N LEU A 52 28.82 -27.29 13.72
CA LEU A 52 28.13 -26.10 14.18
C LEU A 52 26.71 -26.49 14.53
N GLU A 53 26.38 -26.58 15.81
CA GLU A 53 25.00 -26.68 16.26
C GLU A 53 24.36 -25.30 16.21
N SER A 54 23.18 -25.22 15.59
CA SER A 54 22.41 -24.00 15.51
C SER A 54 20.92 -24.30 15.56
N TRP A 55 20.17 -23.37 16.15
CA TRP A 55 18.72 -23.36 16.10
C TRP A 55 18.22 -22.13 15.35
N SER A 56 17.03 -22.24 14.76
CA SER A 56 16.34 -21.10 14.16
C SER A 56 14.84 -21.12 14.43
N ALA A 57 14.30 -19.94 14.71
CA ALA A 57 12.88 -19.70 14.83
C ALA A 57 12.43 -18.55 13.93
N ILE A 58 11.18 -18.59 13.50
CA ILE A 58 10.56 -17.61 12.62
C ILE A 58 9.21 -17.17 13.20
N THR A 59 8.89 -15.89 13.03
CA THR A 59 7.56 -15.34 13.33
C THR A 59 7.21 -14.25 12.33
N LEU A 60 5.91 -14.07 12.09
CA LEU A 60 5.37 -12.93 11.38
C LEU A 60 4.84 -11.92 12.40
N ASN A 61 5.37 -10.70 12.35
CA ASN A 61 4.96 -9.61 13.23
C ASN A 61 4.40 -8.44 12.42
N LEU A 62 3.33 -7.83 12.95
CA LEU A 62 2.82 -6.53 12.58
C LEU A 62 3.13 -5.53 13.69
N GLN A 63 3.93 -4.53 13.34
CA GLN A 63 4.21 -3.39 14.19
C GLN A 63 3.30 -2.23 13.80
N GLY A 64 2.57 -1.71 14.78
CA GLY A 64 1.81 -0.48 14.67
C GLY A 64 2.49 0.62 15.47
N ARG A 65 2.63 1.78 14.85
CA ARG A 65 2.98 3.01 15.55
C ARG A 65 1.85 4.00 15.34
N THR A 66 1.48 4.67 16.42
CA THR A 66 0.46 5.72 16.45
C THR A 66 1.09 7.02 16.91
N ASP A 67 0.53 8.14 16.47
CA ASP A 67 0.79 9.44 17.06
C ASP A 67 -0.06 9.59 18.34
N ASP A 68 0.56 9.30 19.48
CA ASP A 68 -0.12 9.29 20.79
C ASP A 68 -0.60 10.70 21.22
N ALA A 69 -0.09 11.77 20.62
CA ALA A 69 -0.58 13.13 20.87
C ALA A 69 -1.96 13.37 20.23
N GLN A 70 -2.25 12.63 19.16
CA GLN A 70 -3.45 12.78 18.35
C GLN A 70 -4.45 11.65 18.55
N ILE A 71 -4.01 10.46 18.95
CA ILE A 71 -4.85 9.27 19.08
C ILE A 71 -5.00 8.88 20.55
N GLY A 72 -6.25 8.73 21.00
CA GLY A 72 -6.60 8.20 22.32
C GLY A 72 -6.64 6.68 22.33
N LEU A 73 -5.47 6.06 22.54
CA LEU A 73 -5.40 4.63 22.79
C LEU A 73 -5.50 4.34 24.29
N THR A 74 -6.51 3.57 24.70
CA THR A 74 -6.52 2.95 26.03
C THR A 74 -5.51 1.79 26.04
N ALA A 75 -4.73 1.71 27.12
CA ALA A 75 -3.59 0.79 27.24
C ALA A 75 -3.95 -0.71 27.05
N THR A 76 -5.23 -1.07 27.11
CA THR A 76 -5.75 -2.44 27.11
C THR A 76 -5.82 -3.12 25.73
N LEU A 77 -5.76 -2.37 24.62
CA LEU A 77 -5.89 -2.93 23.25
C LEU A 77 -4.57 -3.58 22.77
N ASN A 78 -4.27 -4.84 23.13
CA ASN A 78 -3.22 -5.73 22.56
C ASN A 78 -2.20 -6.32 23.56
N GLN A 79 -2.55 -6.57 24.83
CA GLN A 79 -1.65 -7.28 25.75
C GLN A 79 -1.24 -8.67 25.24
N GLY A 80 -2.18 -9.45 24.67
CA GLY A 80 -1.90 -10.80 24.17
C GLY A 80 -0.99 -10.89 22.94
N ALA A 81 -1.01 -9.90 22.03
CA ALA A 81 -0.11 -9.86 20.87
C ALA A 81 1.32 -9.53 21.27
N GLN A 82 1.49 -8.67 22.29
CA GLN A 82 2.79 -8.32 22.84
C GLN A 82 3.41 -9.49 23.63
N GLU A 83 2.61 -10.23 24.41
CA GLU A 83 3.04 -11.46 25.08
C GLU A 83 3.45 -12.57 24.10
N SER A 84 2.69 -12.76 23.02
CA SER A 84 3.02 -13.74 21.96
C SER A 84 4.30 -13.39 21.20
N ALA A 85 4.64 -12.11 21.10
CA ALA A 85 5.82 -11.62 20.37
C ALA A 85 7.08 -11.51 21.23
N LEU A 86 6.94 -11.41 22.56
CA LEU A 86 8.09 -11.36 23.47
C LEU A 86 8.69 -12.74 23.75
N GLY A 87 7.96 -13.81 23.40
CA GLY A 87 8.28 -15.16 23.82
C GLY A 87 8.05 -15.30 25.33
N GLY A 88 7.42 -16.38 25.77
CA GLY A 88 7.51 -16.74 27.19
C GLY A 88 8.99 -16.74 27.60
N GLY A 89 9.31 -16.28 28.80
CA GLY A 89 10.69 -16.03 29.27
C GLY A 89 11.66 -17.22 29.22
N ASP A 90 11.23 -18.35 28.68
CA ASP A 90 11.95 -19.61 28.55
C ASP A 90 12.74 -19.74 27.22
N THR A 91 12.60 -18.83 26.25
CA THR A 91 13.34 -18.91 24.96
C THR A 91 14.24 -17.70 24.70
N SER A 92 15.42 -17.93 24.10
CA SER A 92 16.35 -16.86 23.69
C SER A 92 15.90 -16.12 22.41
N PHE A 93 14.77 -16.53 21.80
CA PHE A 93 14.20 -15.91 20.62
C PHE A 93 13.33 -14.69 21.00
N ALA A 94 13.89 -13.50 20.81
CA ALA A 94 13.19 -12.24 21.06
C ALA A 94 12.99 -11.47 19.73
N PRO A 95 11.94 -11.76 18.94
CA PRO A 95 11.79 -11.24 17.58
C PRO A 95 11.59 -9.71 17.51
N VAL A 96 11.01 -9.12 18.56
CA VAL A 96 10.74 -7.67 18.64
C VAL A 96 11.90 -6.91 19.30
N ARG A 97 13.02 -7.56 19.62
CA ARG A 97 14.16 -6.91 20.32
C ARG A 97 14.72 -5.74 19.51
N GLY A 98 14.67 -4.53 20.10
CA GLY A 98 15.20 -3.32 19.47
C GLY A 98 14.29 -2.71 18.39
N GLU A 99 13.03 -3.12 18.32
CA GLU A 99 12.02 -2.52 17.45
C GLU A 99 11.21 -1.46 18.19
N ASN A 100 10.84 -0.40 17.47
CA ASN A 100 10.08 0.72 18.02
C ASN A 100 8.61 0.61 17.59
N GLY A 101 7.70 0.86 18.54
CA GLY A 101 6.25 0.82 18.32
C GLY A 101 5.59 -0.37 19.02
N ARG A 102 4.26 -0.41 18.93
CA ARG A 102 3.45 -1.45 19.55
C ARG A 102 3.32 -2.66 18.63
N VAL A 103 3.34 -3.86 19.19
CA VAL A 103 2.97 -5.06 18.44
C VAL A 103 1.45 -5.08 18.32
N VAL A 104 0.94 -4.91 17.11
CA VAL A 104 -0.51 -4.99 16.85
C VAL A 104 -0.92 -6.43 16.63
N MET A 105 -0.06 -7.22 15.99
CA MET A 105 -0.29 -8.65 15.78
C MET A 105 1.05 -9.37 15.70
N ALA A 106 1.10 -10.60 16.21
CA ALA A 106 2.25 -11.49 16.07
C ALA A 106 1.75 -12.93 15.97
N THR A 107 2.33 -13.70 15.06
CA THR A 107 2.05 -15.14 14.99
C THR A 107 2.91 -15.90 16.00
N LYS A 108 2.41 -17.04 16.46
CA LYS A 108 3.17 -17.93 17.35
C LYS A 108 4.49 -18.30 16.65
N ALA A 109 5.61 -18.10 17.35
CA ALA A 109 6.93 -18.46 16.83
C ALA A 109 6.97 -19.96 16.47
N LYS A 110 7.42 -20.25 15.24
CA LYS A 110 7.64 -21.61 14.76
C LYS A 110 9.14 -21.87 14.68
N ILE A 111 9.55 -23.04 15.14
CA ILE A 111 10.94 -23.50 15.01
C ILE A 111 11.13 -23.99 13.57
N LEU A 112 12.13 -23.48 12.88
CA LEU A 112 12.50 -23.93 11.53
C LEU A 112 13.36 -25.19 11.58
N PHE A 113 14.32 -25.21 12.50
CA PHE A 113 15.17 -26.36 12.77
C PHE A 113 15.79 -26.25 14.17
N CYS A 114 16.11 -27.42 14.72
CA CYS A 114 17.00 -27.60 15.88
C CYS A 114 18.22 -28.39 15.42
N ASP A 115 19.37 -28.14 16.05
CA ASP A 115 20.60 -28.91 15.91
C ASP A 115 21.01 -29.15 14.44
N LEU A 116 20.88 -28.10 13.63
CA LEU A 116 21.21 -28.20 12.22
C LEU A 116 22.73 -28.13 12.02
N HIS A 117 23.29 -29.21 11.49
CA HIS A 117 24.66 -29.28 11.02
C HIS A 117 24.72 -29.10 9.50
N LEU A 118 25.56 -28.18 9.04
CA LEU A 118 25.85 -27.92 7.64
C LEU A 118 27.36 -27.84 7.42
N MET A 119 27.84 -28.43 6.33
CA MET A 119 29.23 -28.28 5.88
C MET A 119 29.42 -26.96 5.11
N PRO A 120 30.66 -26.41 5.02
CA PRO A 120 30.94 -25.27 4.16
C PRO A 120 30.57 -25.59 2.69
N GLY A 121 29.74 -24.76 2.08
CA GLY A 121 29.17 -24.98 0.74
C GLY A 121 27.85 -25.77 0.72
N GLU A 122 27.42 -26.36 1.85
CA GLU A 122 26.11 -27.01 1.96
C GLU A 122 25.01 -25.96 2.13
N SER A 123 23.87 -26.22 1.49
CA SER A 123 22.66 -25.43 1.67
C SER A 123 21.48 -26.33 2.01
N ARG A 124 20.59 -25.85 2.88
CA ARG A 124 19.32 -26.49 3.18
C ARG A 124 18.19 -25.48 3.14
N SER A 125 17.09 -25.89 2.55
CA SER A 125 15.90 -25.07 2.38
C SER A 125 14.81 -25.47 3.36
N PHE A 126 14.22 -24.50 4.02
CA PHE A 126 13.13 -24.67 4.98
C PHE A 126 11.88 -23.94 4.50
N LEU A 127 10.74 -24.59 4.67
CA LEU A 127 9.45 -24.06 4.25
C LEU A 127 8.64 -23.64 5.47
N TYR A 128 8.38 -22.34 5.58
CA TYR A 128 7.46 -21.78 6.55
C TYR A 128 6.12 -21.51 5.89
N LYS A 129 5.05 -21.98 6.52
CA LYS A 129 3.67 -21.71 6.13
C LYS A 129 2.93 -21.11 7.31
N GLU A 130 2.29 -19.98 7.08
CA GLU A 130 1.48 -19.31 8.07
C GLU A 130 0.17 -18.87 7.45
N THR A 131 -0.93 -19.14 8.14
CA THR A 131 -2.21 -18.65 7.69
C THR A 131 -2.41 -17.24 8.24
N THR A 132 -2.47 -16.23 7.37
CA THR A 132 -2.62 -14.83 7.80
C THR A 132 -4.02 -14.62 8.38
N LEU A 133 -4.09 -13.90 9.50
CA LEU A 133 -5.33 -13.56 10.20
C LEU A 133 -6.18 -12.61 9.33
N CYS A 134 -7.46 -12.93 9.16
CA CYS A 134 -8.37 -12.30 8.18
C CYS A 134 -8.65 -10.80 8.42
N ASP A 135 -8.31 -10.23 9.59
CA ASP A 135 -8.67 -8.85 9.96
C ASP A 135 -7.47 -7.93 10.26
N ALA A 136 -6.27 -8.31 9.81
CA ALA A 136 -5.09 -7.47 10.05
C ALA A 136 -5.06 -6.26 9.08
N PRO A 137 -4.64 -5.06 9.53
CA PRO A 137 -4.62 -3.85 8.71
C PRO A 137 -3.60 -3.97 7.55
N PRO A 138 -3.70 -3.19 6.46
CA PRO A 138 -2.69 -3.24 5.40
C PRO A 138 -1.34 -2.64 5.85
N THR A 139 -0.28 -2.89 5.08
CA THR A 139 0.96 -2.12 5.21
C THR A 139 0.69 -0.68 4.79
N TYR A 140 0.91 0.25 5.72
CA TYR A 140 0.63 1.67 5.53
C TYR A 140 1.61 2.55 6.31
N ARG A 141 1.94 3.71 5.75
CA ARG A 141 2.80 4.71 6.38
C ARG A 141 2.15 6.09 6.21
N GLY A 142 1.24 6.40 7.12
CA GLY A 142 0.57 7.70 7.21
C GLY A 142 1.28 8.67 8.15
N GLN A 143 0.60 9.76 8.43
CA GLN A 143 1.02 10.77 9.40
C GLN A 143 0.59 10.38 10.82
N LEU A 144 -0.59 9.78 10.96
CA LEU A 144 -1.17 9.43 12.27
C LEU A 144 -0.83 8.00 12.67
N VAL A 145 -0.81 7.07 11.72
CA VAL A 145 -0.43 5.67 11.97
C VAL A 145 0.57 5.13 10.95
N LYS A 146 1.35 4.15 11.42
CA LYS A 146 2.24 3.35 10.58
C LYS A 146 2.09 1.88 10.92
N TYR A 147 1.71 1.09 9.92
CA TYR A 147 1.63 -0.37 9.99
C TYR A 147 2.73 -0.99 9.14
N ALA A 148 3.65 -1.70 9.80
CA ALA A 148 4.78 -2.37 9.16
C ALA A 148 4.77 -3.86 9.48
N TYR A 149 4.65 -4.68 8.43
CA TYR A 149 4.79 -6.12 8.54
C TYR A 149 6.23 -6.54 8.35
N LYS A 150 6.71 -7.41 9.24
CA LYS A 150 8.06 -7.96 9.19
C LYS A 150 8.01 -9.45 9.53
N ILE A 151 8.53 -10.28 8.65
CA ILE A 151 8.93 -11.63 9.04
C ILE A 151 10.24 -11.51 9.78
N THR A 152 10.30 -12.03 11.00
CA THR A 152 11.52 -12.07 11.79
C THR A 152 12.03 -13.50 11.90
N ILE A 153 13.24 -13.75 11.42
CA ILE A 153 13.92 -15.05 11.55
C ILE A 153 15.07 -14.86 12.53
N GLY A 154 15.02 -15.56 13.65
CA GLY A 154 16.13 -15.63 14.59
C GLY A 154 16.96 -16.86 14.31
N THR A 155 18.27 -16.70 14.32
CA THR A 155 19.22 -17.81 14.32
C THR A 155 20.19 -17.61 15.45
N GLN A 156 20.56 -18.71 16.11
CA GLN A 156 21.61 -18.70 17.11
C GLN A 156 22.50 -19.91 16.87
N LYS A 157 23.80 -19.64 16.81
CA LYS A 157 24.85 -20.67 16.84
C LYS A 157 25.24 -20.90 18.30
N LEU A 158 25.59 -22.15 18.63
CA LEU A 158 26.09 -22.50 19.96
C LEU A 158 27.28 -21.59 20.35
N GLY A 159 27.17 -20.92 21.49
CA GLY A 159 28.18 -19.97 21.99
C GLY A 159 28.19 -18.59 21.34
N ALA A 160 27.30 -18.30 20.39
CA ALA A 160 27.18 -16.98 19.75
C ALA A 160 25.88 -16.25 20.15
N PRO A 161 25.85 -14.91 20.07
CA PRO A 161 24.61 -14.16 20.28
C PRO A 161 23.59 -14.44 19.16
N THR A 162 22.31 -14.42 19.51
CA THR A 162 21.20 -14.53 18.54
C THR A 162 21.22 -13.37 17.56
N LYS A 163 21.14 -13.67 16.26
CA LYS A 163 21.01 -12.68 15.18
C LYS A 163 19.62 -12.77 14.56
N LEU A 164 19.07 -11.63 14.16
CA LEU A 164 17.68 -11.51 13.69
C LEU A 164 17.63 -10.96 12.26
N LEU A 165 17.04 -11.71 11.33
CA LEU A 165 16.65 -11.23 9.99
C LEU A 165 15.30 -10.60 10.08
N ARG A 166 15.13 -9.46 9.45
CA ARG A 166 13.83 -8.82 9.30
C ARG A 166 13.55 -8.61 7.84
N VAL A 167 12.60 -9.38 7.31
CA VAL A 167 12.14 -9.25 5.93
C VAL A 167 10.85 -8.41 5.94
N PRO A 168 10.87 -7.18 5.41
CA PRO A 168 9.67 -6.36 5.33
C PRO A 168 8.67 -6.98 4.34
N LEU A 169 7.39 -6.92 4.70
CA LEU A 169 6.30 -7.33 3.83
C LEU A 169 5.36 -6.16 3.54
N ARG A 170 4.86 -6.14 2.31
CA ARG A 170 3.75 -5.28 1.93
C ARG A 170 2.46 -6.10 1.86
N VAL A 171 1.62 -5.95 2.87
CA VAL A 171 0.30 -6.53 2.96
C VAL A 171 -0.70 -5.52 2.42
N ILE A 172 -1.66 -6.00 1.63
CA ILE A 172 -2.71 -5.19 1.03
C ILE A 172 -4.03 -5.90 1.32
N VAL A 173 -4.99 -5.13 1.79
CA VAL A 173 -6.32 -5.63 2.13
C VAL A 173 -7.30 -5.21 1.05
N LEU A 174 -8.28 -6.07 0.78
CA LEU A 174 -9.46 -5.72 0.02
C LEU A 174 -10.63 -5.68 0.99
N GLN A 175 -11.14 -4.49 1.27
CA GLN A 175 -12.31 -4.32 2.14
C GLN A 175 -13.60 -4.71 1.40
N GLY A 176 -14.56 -5.29 2.13
CA GLY A 176 -15.88 -5.63 1.60
C GLY A 176 -15.99 -7.00 0.90
N LEU A 177 -14.95 -7.86 0.97
CA LEU A 177 -15.03 -9.23 0.43
C LEU A 177 -16.07 -10.09 1.15
N SER A 178 -16.19 -9.94 2.48
CA SER A 178 -17.08 -10.75 3.31
C SER A 178 -18.54 -10.60 2.90
N ASP A 179 -18.97 -9.38 2.53
CA ASP A 179 -20.34 -9.10 2.10
C ASP A 179 -20.56 -9.49 0.63
N ALA A 180 -19.57 -9.30 -0.25
CA ALA A 180 -19.69 -9.59 -1.67
C ALA A 180 -19.73 -11.09 -2.00
N CYS A 181 -19.04 -11.93 -1.23
CA CYS A 181 -19.10 -13.39 -1.40
C CYS A 181 -20.51 -13.95 -1.13
N VAL A 182 -21.23 -13.38 -0.16
CA VAL A 182 -22.61 -13.82 0.18
C VAL A 182 -23.58 -13.56 -0.99
N TYR A 183 -23.37 -12.48 -1.76
CA TYR A 183 -24.18 -12.22 -2.95
C TYR A 183 -23.72 -13.01 -4.19
N SER A 184 -22.47 -13.45 -4.25
CA SER A 184 -21.97 -14.25 -5.39
C SER A 184 -22.57 -15.67 -5.45
N GLU A 185 -22.98 -16.23 -4.31
CA GLU A 185 -23.74 -17.50 -4.28
C GLU A 185 -25.15 -17.37 -4.90
N SER A 186 -25.66 -16.16 -5.12
CA SER A 186 -26.96 -15.98 -5.80
C SER A 186 -26.88 -15.94 -7.34
N SER A 187 -25.69 -16.08 -7.93
CA SER A 187 -25.50 -16.06 -9.39
C SER A 187 -25.63 -17.45 -10.04
N GLU A 188 -26.79 -18.07 -9.89
CA GLU A 188 -27.24 -19.22 -10.69
C GLU A 188 -27.84 -18.78 -12.05
N LEU A 189 -27.47 -17.59 -12.56
CA LEU A 189 -28.13 -16.97 -13.73
C LEU A 189 -27.22 -16.66 -14.92
N ALA A 190 -25.95 -17.09 -14.91
CA ALA A 190 -25.17 -17.12 -16.14
C ALA A 190 -25.58 -18.37 -16.95
N PRO A 191 -25.79 -18.28 -18.28
CA PRO A 191 -26.09 -19.45 -19.08
C PRO A 191 -24.93 -20.44 -19.01
N SER A 192 -25.09 -21.48 -18.19
CA SER A 192 -24.09 -22.53 -18.01
C SER A 192 -23.86 -23.23 -19.34
N ASN A 193 -22.69 -22.97 -19.93
CA ASN A 193 -22.27 -23.64 -21.14
C ASN A 193 -22.07 -25.13 -20.85
N PRO A 194 -22.91 -26.03 -21.40
CA PRO A 194 -22.90 -27.45 -21.07
C PRO A 194 -21.66 -28.19 -21.58
N PHE A 195 -20.78 -27.52 -22.34
CA PHE A 195 -19.52 -28.09 -22.86
C PHE A 195 -18.29 -27.69 -22.04
N LEU A 196 -18.40 -26.76 -21.10
CA LEU A 196 -17.32 -26.36 -20.21
C LEU A 196 -17.51 -27.02 -18.84
N HIS A 197 -17.09 -28.29 -18.71
CA HIS A 197 -16.85 -28.88 -17.40
C HIS A 197 -15.67 -28.18 -16.72
N THR A 198 -15.93 -27.06 -16.07
CA THR A 198 -14.91 -26.31 -15.33
C THR A 198 -14.96 -26.74 -13.88
N THR A 199 -14.30 -27.85 -13.56
CA THR A 199 -14.03 -28.27 -12.18
C THR A 199 -12.92 -27.42 -11.55
N GLN A 200 -12.83 -26.12 -11.86
CA GLN A 200 -11.97 -25.21 -11.11
C GLN A 200 -12.77 -24.70 -9.92
N ARG A 201 -12.44 -25.21 -8.73
CA ARG A 201 -12.83 -24.53 -7.49
C ARG A 201 -12.25 -23.13 -7.57
N ASP A 202 -13.11 -22.12 -7.66
CA ASP A 202 -12.71 -20.72 -7.60
C ASP A 202 -11.88 -20.53 -6.33
N THR A 203 -10.60 -20.21 -6.52
CA THR A 203 -9.77 -19.83 -5.38
C THR A 203 -10.30 -18.51 -4.84
N PRO A 204 -10.30 -18.25 -3.52
CA PRO A 204 -10.73 -16.96 -3.01
C PRO A 204 -10.00 -15.77 -3.67
N ARG A 205 -8.75 -16.00 -4.15
CA ARG A 205 -7.98 -15.05 -4.96
C ARG A 205 -8.66 -14.69 -6.26
N SER A 206 -9.11 -15.67 -7.03
CA SER A 206 -9.77 -15.42 -8.32
C SER A 206 -11.08 -14.69 -8.11
N THR A 207 -11.87 -15.09 -7.11
CA THR A 207 -13.11 -14.39 -6.70
C THR A 207 -12.82 -12.94 -6.32
N ALA A 208 -11.81 -12.69 -5.49
CA ALA A 208 -11.45 -11.33 -5.06
C ALA A 208 -11.02 -10.44 -6.24
N LEU A 209 -10.19 -10.98 -7.14
CA LEU A 209 -9.77 -10.26 -8.36
C LEU A 209 -10.95 -10.00 -9.31
N GLN A 210 -11.89 -10.94 -9.42
CA GLN A 210 -13.10 -10.77 -10.20
C GLN A 210 -14.00 -9.69 -9.60
N ILE A 211 -14.16 -9.64 -8.27
CA ILE A 211 -14.91 -8.58 -7.58
C ILE A 211 -14.27 -7.22 -7.86
N ILE A 212 -12.94 -7.10 -7.67
CA ILE A 212 -12.20 -5.87 -7.98
C ILE A 212 -12.44 -5.44 -9.43
N GLN A 213 -12.30 -6.37 -10.39
CA GLN A 213 -12.50 -6.11 -11.81
C GLN A 213 -13.94 -5.65 -12.09
N ASN A 214 -14.93 -6.30 -11.50
CA ASN A 214 -16.34 -5.94 -11.67
C ASN A 214 -16.64 -4.55 -11.13
N ILE A 215 -16.08 -4.16 -9.98
CA ILE A 215 -16.28 -2.83 -9.40
C ILE A 215 -15.55 -1.77 -10.25
N SER A 216 -14.30 -2.01 -10.65
CA SER A 216 -13.49 -1.04 -11.37
C SER A 216 -13.88 -0.82 -12.83
N THR A 217 -14.61 -1.77 -13.44
CA THR A 217 -15.05 -1.69 -14.85
C THR A 217 -16.46 -1.14 -15.00
N ARG A 218 -17.26 -1.09 -13.92
CA ARG A 218 -18.59 -0.45 -13.94
C ARG A 218 -18.43 1.03 -14.26
N LYS A 219 -18.84 1.40 -15.48
CA LYS A 219 -18.93 2.79 -15.90
C LYS A 219 -20.27 3.36 -15.45
N ASN A 220 -20.23 4.39 -14.63
CA ASN A 220 -21.39 5.20 -14.31
C ASN A 220 -20.99 6.67 -14.50
N VAL A 221 -21.59 7.32 -15.50
CA VAL A 221 -21.27 8.71 -15.83
C VAL A 221 -21.95 9.61 -14.81
N ASN A 222 -21.18 10.07 -13.84
CA ASN A 222 -21.64 11.03 -12.87
C ASN A 222 -21.35 12.44 -13.38
N GLN A 223 -22.37 13.30 -13.37
CA GLN A 223 -22.27 14.69 -13.79
C GLN A 223 -22.56 15.60 -12.60
N TYR A 224 -21.67 16.55 -12.35
CA TYR A 224 -21.75 17.49 -11.24
C TYR A 224 -21.75 18.91 -11.78
N ASN A 225 -22.78 19.69 -11.46
CA ASN A 225 -22.77 21.12 -11.72
C ASN A 225 -22.11 21.81 -10.52
N ILE A 226 -20.87 22.27 -10.70
CA ILE A 226 -20.11 22.97 -9.68
C ILE A 226 -20.50 24.45 -9.75
N THR A 227 -20.98 24.99 -8.63
CA THR A 227 -21.55 26.35 -8.55
C THR A 227 -20.86 27.15 -7.46
N ASN A 228 -20.65 28.44 -7.71
CA ASN A 228 -20.31 29.44 -6.69
C ASN A 228 -21.58 30.26 -6.32
N SER A 229 -21.45 31.16 -5.35
CA SER A 229 -22.43 32.17 -4.94
C SER A 229 -23.03 32.97 -6.12
N ARG A 230 -22.22 33.24 -7.16
CA ARG A 230 -22.63 33.94 -8.38
C ARG A 230 -23.33 33.06 -9.42
N GLY A 231 -23.20 31.73 -9.33
CA GLY A 231 -23.77 30.83 -10.32
C GLY A 231 -22.92 29.63 -10.72
N LYS A 232 -23.32 28.97 -11.79
CA LYS A 232 -22.63 27.79 -12.34
C LYS A 232 -21.25 28.15 -12.90
N VAL A 233 -20.21 27.49 -12.39
CA VAL A 233 -18.82 27.64 -12.82
C VAL A 233 -18.46 26.62 -13.89
N VAL A 234 -18.80 25.35 -13.68
CA VAL A 234 -18.47 24.28 -14.62
C VAL A 234 -19.37 23.06 -14.41
N ARG A 235 -19.58 22.27 -15.47
CA ARG A 235 -20.12 20.92 -15.38
C ARG A 235 -18.97 19.91 -15.45
N PHE A 236 -18.74 19.18 -14.36
CA PHE A 236 -17.73 18.14 -14.26
C PHE A 236 -18.35 16.76 -14.52
N CYS A 237 -17.75 15.97 -15.41
CA CYS A 237 -18.25 14.66 -15.81
C CYS A 237 -17.17 13.60 -15.58
N ILE A 238 -17.47 12.59 -14.75
CA ILE A 238 -16.55 11.49 -14.45
C ILE A 238 -17.23 10.14 -14.74
N TYR A 239 -16.47 9.20 -15.31
CA TYR A 239 -17.03 7.93 -15.82
C TYR A 239 -17.15 6.82 -14.76
N LYS A 240 -16.47 6.95 -13.62
CA LYS A 240 -16.54 6.03 -12.48
C LYS A 240 -15.97 6.71 -11.23
N THR A 241 -16.24 6.16 -10.05
CA THR A 241 -15.70 6.67 -8.77
C THR A 241 -14.82 5.64 -8.06
N SER A 242 -14.70 4.44 -8.61
CA SER A 242 -13.85 3.36 -8.10
C SER A 242 -12.75 3.05 -9.11
N TYR A 243 -11.50 3.17 -8.68
CA TYR A 243 -10.32 3.03 -9.53
C TYR A 243 -9.34 2.07 -8.90
N ARG A 244 -8.60 1.31 -9.70
CA ARG A 244 -7.51 0.47 -9.19
C ARG A 244 -6.21 1.24 -9.13
N LEU A 245 -5.30 0.79 -8.27
CA LEU A 245 -3.90 1.21 -8.31
C LEU A 245 -3.32 1.07 -9.72
N GLY A 246 -2.69 2.12 -10.22
CA GLY A 246 -2.11 2.19 -11.57
C GLY A 246 -3.09 2.57 -12.67
N GLU A 247 -4.37 2.80 -12.36
CA GLU A 247 -5.31 3.38 -13.33
C GLU A 247 -5.22 4.92 -13.34
N ASP A 248 -5.66 5.51 -14.45
CA ASP A 248 -5.82 6.95 -14.57
C ASP A 248 -7.28 7.35 -14.35
N VAL A 249 -7.48 8.39 -13.55
CA VAL A 249 -8.77 9.07 -13.44
C VAL A 249 -8.93 9.96 -14.66
N VAL A 250 -9.86 9.58 -15.53
CA VAL A 250 -10.24 10.37 -16.72
C VAL A 250 -11.61 11.00 -16.48
N ALA A 251 -11.69 12.31 -16.73
CA ALA A 251 -12.91 13.08 -16.60
C ALA A 251 -12.91 14.26 -17.58
N THR A 252 -14.05 14.93 -17.74
CA THR A 252 -14.18 16.11 -18.60
C THR A 252 -14.79 17.28 -17.85
N PHE A 253 -14.38 18.47 -18.22
CA PHE A 253 -15.00 19.72 -17.80
C PHE A 253 -15.70 20.35 -18.98
N ASP A 254 -16.91 20.83 -18.73
CA ASP A 254 -17.73 21.51 -19.69
C ASP A 254 -18.13 22.88 -19.12
N PHE A 255 -17.58 23.91 -19.75
CA PHE A 255 -17.76 25.31 -19.41
C PHE A 255 -18.87 25.97 -20.26
N THR A 256 -19.60 25.20 -21.07
CA THR A 256 -20.76 25.71 -21.79
C THR A 256 -21.91 26.05 -20.84
N ASN A 257 -22.63 27.12 -21.18
CA ASN A 257 -23.76 27.63 -20.38
C ASN A 257 -23.38 27.85 -18.90
N THR A 258 -22.22 28.45 -18.67
CA THR A 258 -21.74 28.86 -17.34
C THR A 258 -22.09 30.32 -17.09
N GLN A 259 -22.30 30.65 -15.82
CA GLN A 259 -22.61 32.01 -15.37
C GLN A 259 -21.39 32.72 -14.81
N VAL A 260 -20.36 31.95 -14.43
CA VAL A 260 -19.14 32.45 -13.82
C VAL A 260 -17.95 32.00 -14.66
N PRO A 261 -17.14 32.93 -15.21
CA PRO A 261 -15.97 32.58 -16.00
C PRO A 261 -14.90 31.93 -15.12
N CYS A 262 -14.49 30.71 -15.49
CA CYS A 262 -13.39 30.01 -14.86
C CYS A 262 -12.08 30.32 -15.61
N VAL A 263 -11.10 30.86 -14.90
CA VAL A 263 -9.80 31.27 -15.44
C VAL A 263 -8.86 30.08 -15.49
N GLN A 264 -8.78 29.34 -14.39
CA GLN A 264 -7.95 28.14 -14.28
C GLN A 264 -8.53 27.21 -13.22
N TYR A 265 -8.16 25.95 -13.31
CA TYR A 265 -8.49 24.94 -12.31
C TYR A 265 -7.26 24.09 -12.00
N SER A 266 -7.28 23.48 -10.82
CA SER A 266 -6.37 22.40 -10.50
C SER A 266 -7.10 21.29 -9.76
N VAL A 267 -6.71 20.04 -10.05
CA VAL A 267 -7.27 18.86 -9.40
C VAL A 267 -6.13 18.04 -8.84
N THR A 268 -6.22 17.70 -7.56
CA THR A 268 -5.19 16.96 -6.83
C THR A 268 -5.78 15.68 -6.26
N LEU A 269 -5.13 14.55 -6.52
CA LEU A 269 -5.41 13.30 -5.81
C LEU A 269 -4.86 13.41 -4.38
N GLN A 270 -5.74 13.33 -3.39
CA GLN A 270 -5.38 13.44 -1.98
C GLN A 270 -5.80 12.18 -1.21
N SER A 271 -4.93 11.74 -0.30
CA SER A 271 -5.32 10.79 0.73
C SER A 271 -5.73 11.53 2.00
N CYS A 272 -6.74 10.99 2.67
CA CYS A 272 -7.32 11.52 3.89
C CYS A 272 -7.24 10.45 4.97
N GLU A 273 -6.37 10.64 5.95
CA GLU A 273 -6.27 9.78 7.12
C GLU A 273 -7.20 10.31 8.21
N VAL A 274 -8.31 9.60 8.42
CA VAL A 274 -9.40 9.99 9.33
C VAL A 274 -9.33 9.12 10.58
N ILE A 275 -9.30 9.74 11.76
CA ILE A 275 -9.34 9.01 13.04
C ILE A 275 -10.78 8.62 13.36
N ASN A 276 -10.99 7.37 13.74
CA ASN A 276 -12.28 6.87 14.21
C ASN A 276 -12.71 7.63 15.47
N GLU A 277 -14.01 7.95 15.58
CA GLU A 277 -14.57 8.78 16.65
C GLU A 277 -14.23 8.26 18.05
N SER A 278 -14.19 6.94 18.24
CA SER A 278 -13.82 6.28 19.51
C SER A 278 -12.40 6.58 19.99
N HIS A 279 -11.50 6.95 19.07
CA HIS A 279 -10.08 7.19 19.33
C HIS A 279 -9.65 8.64 19.14
N ARG A 280 -10.60 9.56 18.88
CA ARG A 280 -10.31 10.99 18.79
C ARG A 280 -10.03 11.56 20.17
N GLN A 281 -8.93 12.32 20.29
CA GLN A 281 -8.64 13.10 21.49
C GLN A 281 -9.51 14.37 21.56
N ARG A 282 -9.99 14.86 20.41
CA ARG A 282 -10.79 16.09 20.31
C ARG A 282 -11.95 15.87 19.32
N PRO A 283 -13.15 16.41 19.58
CA PRO A 283 -14.31 16.19 18.72
C PRO A 283 -14.12 16.69 17.29
N ASN A 284 -13.43 17.82 17.09
CA ASN A 284 -13.18 18.43 15.78
C ASN A 284 -11.73 18.23 15.29
N GLN A 285 -11.15 17.07 15.55
CA GLN A 285 -9.81 16.75 15.07
C GLN A 285 -9.79 16.62 13.54
N LYS A 286 -8.92 17.39 12.89
CA LYS A 286 -8.79 17.38 11.42
C LYS A 286 -8.13 16.09 10.94
N SER A 287 -8.59 15.58 9.82
CA SER A 287 -7.95 14.49 9.09
C SER A 287 -6.56 14.92 8.59
N ALA A 288 -5.62 13.98 8.55
CA ALA A 288 -4.31 14.24 7.97
C ALA A 288 -4.39 14.05 6.44
N LEU A 289 -3.99 15.09 5.69
CA LEU A 289 -4.08 15.12 4.23
C LEU A 289 -2.69 14.99 3.60
N VAL A 290 -2.59 14.23 2.51
CA VAL A 290 -1.37 14.12 1.71
C VAL A 290 -1.70 14.17 0.22
N ASP A 291 -1.01 15.04 -0.50
CA ASP A 291 -1.16 15.23 -1.95
C ASP A 291 -0.26 14.28 -2.74
N TYR A 292 -0.75 13.75 -3.85
CA TYR A 292 -0.01 12.81 -4.71
C TYR A 292 0.21 13.34 -6.13
N SER A 293 -0.85 13.35 -6.93
CA SER A 293 -0.81 13.73 -8.34
C SER A 293 -1.70 14.93 -8.57
N LYS A 294 -1.19 15.95 -9.27
CA LYS A 294 -1.90 17.20 -9.54
C LYS A 294 -1.93 17.46 -11.04
N ALA A 295 -3.11 17.77 -11.57
CA ALA A 295 -3.28 18.37 -12.88
C ALA A 295 -3.70 19.82 -12.71
N HIS A 296 -3.19 20.69 -13.57
CA HIS A 296 -3.49 22.11 -13.58
C HIS A 296 -3.63 22.56 -15.03
N GLU A 297 -4.62 23.40 -15.29
CA GLU A 297 -4.86 23.94 -16.62
C GLU A 297 -5.48 25.35 -16.51
N VAL A 298 -5.03 26.24 -17.40
CA VAL A 298 -5.66 27.54 -17.61
C VAL A 298 -6.77 27.34 -18.64
N CYS A 299 -8.01 27.58 -18.22
CA CYS A 299 -9.21 27.25 -18.99
C CYS A 299 -10.01 28.48 -19.46
N LEU A 300 -9.42 29.67 -19.37
CA LEU A 300 -10.06 30.89 -19.83
C LEU A 300 -10.49 30.76 -21.30
N ASN A 301 -11.77 31.04 -21.58
CA ASN A 301 -12.41 30.95 -22.90
C ASN A 301 -12.46 29.54 -23.53
N LEU A 302 -12.12 28.48 -22.79
CA LEU A 302 -12.32 27.11 -23.26
C LEU A 302 -13.77 26.68 -23.02
N SER A 303 -14.37 26.00 -24.01
CA SER A 303 -15.70 25.40 -23.84
C SER A 303 -15.63 24.05 -23.13
N HIS A 304 -14.56 23.29 -23.37
CA HIS A 304 -14.36 21.95 -22.82
C HIS A 304 -12.88 21.69 -22.56
N THR A 305 -12.58 20.95 -21.49
CA THR A 305 -11.25 20.41 -21.22
C THR A 305 -11.33 18.97 -20.72
N ASN A 306 -10.20 18.26 -20.75
CA ASN A 306 -10.09 16.89 -20.27
C ASN A 306 -9.14 16.84 -19.07
N LEU A 307 -9.49 16.01 -18.09
CA LEU A 307 -8.69 15.75 -16.92
C LEU A 307 -8.10 14.35 -16.98
N LEU A 308 -6.81 14.25 -16.66
CA LEU A 308 -6.13 12.98 -16.41
C LEU A 308 -5.34 13.08 -15.11
N ILE A 309 -5.69 12.28 -14.11
CA ILE A 309 -4.97 12.18 -12.83
C ILE A 309 -4.51 10.73 -12.64
N PRO A 310 -3.19 10.45 -12.70
CA PRO A 310 -2.70 9.09 -12.52
C PRO A 310 -2.80 8.65 -11.04
N ILE A 311 -3.22 7.42 -10.79
CA ILE A 311 -3.20 6.81 -9.45
C ILE A 311 -1.93 5.95 -9.32
N PRO A 312 -0.94 6.35 -8.50
CA PRO A 312 0.32 5.63 -8.48
C PRO A 312 0.20 4.21 -7.90
N LEU A 313 0.97 3.26 -8.45
CA LEU A 313 0.98 1.86 -8.00
C LEU A 313 1.55 1.65 -6.59
N TYR A 314 2.31 2.62 -6.07
CA TYR A 314 3.03 2.50 -4.80
C TYR A 314 2.23 2.97 -3.58
N ILE A 315 1.06 3.59 -3.76
CA ILE A 315 0.23 4.09 -2.67
C ILE A 315 -0.58 2.95 -2.02
N THR A 316 -1.13 3.19 -0.84
CA THR A 316 -1.99 2.21 -0.16
C THR A 316 -3.46 2.44 -0.58
N PRO A 317 -4.19 1.41 -1.02
CA PRO A 317 -5.62 1.50 -1.34
C PRO A 317 -6.46 1.97 -0.16
N THR A 318 -7.73 2.28 -0.42
CA THR A 318 -8.72 2.56 0.62
C THR A 318 -8.79 1.43 1.63
N PHE A 319 -8.69 1.76 2.92
CA PHE A 319 -8.86 0.81 4.01
C PHE A 319 -9.45 1.50 5.25
N SER A 320 -9.99 0.70 6.16
CA SER A 320 -10.53 1.12 7.45
C SER A 320 -10.06 0.13 8.51
N THR A 321 -9.67 0.66 9.66
CA THR A 321 -9.32 -0.08 10.87
C THR A 321 -10.12 0.48 12.04
N ASP A 322 -10.01 -0.14 13.21
CA ASP A 322 -10.64 0.39 14.42
C ASP A 322 -10.13 1.80 14.77
N ILE A 323 -8.86 2.11 14.44
CA ILE A 323 -8.19 3.34 14.85
C ILE A 323 -8.33 4.44 13.79
N VAL A 324 -8.02 4.13 12.53
CA VAL A 324 -8.05 5.09 11.42
C VAL A 324 -8.61 4.47 10.14
N SER A 325 -9.10 5.36 9.27
CA SER A 325 -9.52 5.06 7.91
C SER A 325 -8.72 5.89 6.93
N LEU A 326 -8.27 5.26 5.85
CA LEU A 326 -7.63 5.92 4.72
C LEU A 326 -8.65 6.08 3.59
N GLU A 327 -9.11 7.31 3.40
CA GLU A 327 -10.02 7.70 2.33
C GLU A 327 -9.27 8.44 1.22
N TRP A 328 -9.85 8.48 0.02
CA TRP A 328 -9.26 9.15 -1.13
C TRP A 328 -10.24 10.15 -1.72
N ARG A 329 -9.74 11.29 -2.17
CA ARG A 329 -10.55 12.33 -2.81
C ARG A 329 -9.80 13.01 -3.95
N LEU A 330 -10.57 13.52 -4.90
CA LEU A 330 -10.13 14.52 -5.85
C LEU A 330 -10.45 15.89 -5.26
N HIS A 331 -9.41 16.68 -5.01
CA HIS A 331 -9.50 18.03 -4.48
C HIS A 331 -9.38 19.03 -5.62
N PHE A 332 -10.43 19.80 -5.84
CA PHE A 332 -10.53 20.78 -6.91
C PHE A 332 -10.34 22.17 -6.33
N GLU A 333 -9.47 22.95 -6.97
CA GLU A 333 -9.30 24.38 -6.71
C GLU A 333 -9.62 25.11 -8.02
N PHE A 334 -10.63 25.96 -8.01
CA PHE A 334 -10.98 26.80 -9.15
C PHE A 334 -10.62 28.24 -8.87
N VAL A 335 -10.12 28.92 -9.90
CA VAL A 335 -9.96 30.38 -9.90
C VAL A 335 -10.95 30.94 -10.91
N THR A 336 -11.85 31.76 -10.41
CA THR A 336 -12.95 32.37 -11.17
C THR A 336 -12.75 33.87 -11.27
N SER A 337 -13.22 34.48 -12.36
CA SER A 337 -13.22 35.93 -12.51
C SER A 337 -14.44 36.55 -11.85
N VAL A 338 -14.25 37.67 -11.16
CA VAL A 338 -15.33 38.46 -10.56
C VAL A 338 -16.07 39.25 -11.62
N ASN A 339 -15.34 39.81 -12.58
CA ASN A 339 -15.87 40.61 -13.68
C ASN A 339 -16.01 39.75 -14.94
N ASP A 340 -16.94 40.12 -15.82
CA ASP A 340 -16.99 39.54 -17.16
C ASP A 340 -15.71 39.88 -17.92
N ILE A 341 -15.15 38.87 -18.59
CA ILE A 341 -13.96 39.02 -19.41
C ILE A 341 -14.42 39.13 -20.85
N ASP A 342 -14.17 40.30 -21.46
CA ASP A 342 -14.44 40.49 -22.88
C ASP A 342 -13.63 39.47 -23.69
N GLY A 343 -14.34 38.60 -24.42
CA GLY A 343 -13.73 37.62 -25.31
C GLY A 343 -13.12 38.27 -26.57
N PRO A 344 -12.59 37.46 -27.50
CA PRO A 344 -12.15 37.96 -28.79
C PRO A 344 -13.29 38.71 -29.49
N SER A 345 -13.12 40.02 -29.66
CA SER A 345 -14.10 40.84 -30.38
C SER A 345 -14.23 40.35 -31.82
N THR A 346 -15.45 40.35 -32.34
CA THR A 346 -15.68 40.02 -33.76
C THR A 346 -15.08 41.11 -34.65
N PRO A 347 -14.36 40.75 -35.73
CA PRO A 347 -13.83 41.74 -36.67
C PRO A 347 -14.99 42.55 -37.26
N LYS A 348 -14.94 43.87 -37.05
CA LYS A 348 -15.95 44.80 -37.60
C LYS A 348 -15.71 45.04 -39.08
N THR A 349 -14.50 44.77 -39.57
CA THR A 349 -14.10 44.89 -40.97
C THR A 349 -13.35 43.64 -41.46
N PRO A 350 -13.43 43.27 -42.77
CA PRO A 350 -12.76 42.08 -43.31
C PRO A 350 -11.23 42.08 -43.22
N ASP A 351 -10.61 43.25 -43.11
CA ASP A 351 -9.15 43.44 -43.02
C ASP A 351 -8.64 43.62 -41.58
N GLU A 352 -9.52 43.66 -40.57
CA GLU A 352 -9.12 43.77 -39.16
C GLU A 352 -8.65 42.41 -38.62
N GLN A 353 -7.33 42.26 -38.46
CA GLN A 353 -6.77 41.20 -37.63
C GLN A 353 -6.91 41.58 -36.16
N ILE A 354 -7.95 41.06 -35.50
CA ILE A 354 -8.13 41.20 -34.05
C ILE A 354 -7.30 40.13 -33.35
N GLU A 355 -6.16 40.52 -32.79
CA GLU A 355 -5.40 39.70 -31.84
C GLU A 355 -5.98 39.93 -30.44
N TRP A 356 -6.75 38.97 -29.92
CA TRP A 356 -7.20 39.04 -28.53
C TRP A 356 -6.01 38.84 -27.60
N ARG A 357 -5.85 39.76 -26.64
CA ARG A 357 -4.86 39.66 -25.58
C ARG A 357 -5.56 39.53 -24.25
N ALA A 358 -5.07 38.61 -23.43
CA ALA A 358 -5.56 38.47 -22.07
C ALA A 358 -5.28 39.77 -21.28
N PRO A 359 -6.20 40.18 -20.37
CA PRO A 359 -5.99 41.34 -19.52
C PRO A 359 -4.71 41.21 -18.66
N ASP A 360 -3.99 42.32 -18.46
CA ASP A 360 -2.79 42.34 -17.60
C ASP A 360 -3.09 42.10 -16.12
N SER A 361 -4.31 42.41 -15.69
CA SER A 361 -4.79 42.21 -14.33
C SER A 361 -6.25 41.76 -14.34
N LEU A 362 -6.59 40.82 -13.46
CA LEU A 362 -7.93 40.26 -13.35
C LEU A 362 -8.33 40.12 -11.88
N ASP A 363 -9.54 40.57 -11.54
CA ASP A 363 -10.12 40.35 -10.22
C ASP A 363 -10.58 38.90 -10.11
N ILE A 364 -9.97 38.15 -9.20
CA ILE A 364 -10.19 36.71 -9.05
C ILE A 364 -10.77 36.33 -7.70
N GLU A 365 -11.51 35.22 -7.70
CA GLU A 365 -12.01 34.53 -6.52
C GLU A 365 -11.68 33.05 -6.61
N THR A 366 -11.26 32.45 -5.51
CA THR A 366 -10.93 31.02 -5.44
C THR A 366 -12.04 30.23 -4.75
N MET A 367 -12.38 29.07 -5.28
CA MET A 367 -13.30 28.14 -4.62
C MET A 367 -12.73 26.73 -4.62
N VAL A 368 -13.18 25.93 -3.65
CA VAL A 368 -12.77 24.54 -3.47
C VAL A 368 -13.97 23.63 -3.62
N TRP A 369 -13.76 22.47 -4.24
CA TRP A 369 -14.73 21.39 -4.26
C TRP A 369 -14.01 20.05 -4.09
N ASP A 370 -14.61 19.11 -3.34
CA ASP A 370 -14.01 17.81 -3.07
C ASP A 370 -14.94 16.70 -3.57
N LEU A 371 -14.39 15.73 -4.30
CA LEU A 371 -15.10 14.53 -4.73
C LEU A 371 -14.45 13.28 -4.13
N PRO A 372 -15.12 12.54 -3.24
CA PRO A 372 -14.60 11.27 -2.75
C PRO A 372 -14.53 10.24 -3.87
N ILE A 373 -13.45 9.45 -3.87
CA ILE A 373 -13.26 8.30 -4.76
C ILE A 373 -12.76 7.09 -3.95
N THR A 374 -12.96 5.90 -4.49
CA THR A 374 -12.47 4.66 -3.89
C THR A 374 -11.26 4.16 -4.67
N VAL A 375 -10.14 3.94 -3.99
CA VAL A 375 -8.95 3.35 -4.58
C VAL A 375 -8.88 1.88 -4.17
N LEU A 376 -8.93 1.00 -5.17
CA LEU A 376 -8.93 -0.45 -5.02
C LEU A 376 -7.53 -1.01 -5.24
N PRO A 377 -7.17 -2.11 -4.56
CA PRO A 377 -5.93 -2.82 -4.84
C PRO A 377 -5.91 -3.36 -6.27
N THR A 378 -4.71 -3.60 -6.78
CA THR A 378 -4.49 -4.34 -8.03
C THR A 378 -3.83 -5.70 -7.76
N THR A 379 -3.51 -6.44 -8.82
CA THR A 379 -2.84 -7.73 -8.68
C THR A 379 -1.48 -7.57 -7.98
N PRO A 380 -1.15 -8.42 -6.99
CA PRO A 380 0.14 -8.35 -6.29
C PRO A 380 1.35 -8.39 -7.23
N ASN A 381 1.26 -9.13 -8.33
CA ASN A 381 2.34 -9.27 -9.30
C ASN A 381 2.66 -7.94 -10.01
N GLN A 382 1.63 -7.18 -10.42
CA GLN A 382 1.81 -5.87 -11.04
C GLN A 382 2.44 -4.87 -10.06
N MET A 383 2.03 -4.91 -8.79
CA MET A 383 2.63 -4.05 -7.76
C MET A 383 4.07 -4.43 -7.44
N ALA A 384 4.38 -5.73 -7.34
CA ALA A 384 5.74 -6.20 -7.08
C ALA A 384 6.71 -5.78 -8.19
N GLN A 385 6.27 -5.88 -9.45
CA GLN A 385 7.03 -5.41 -10.62
C GLN A 385 7.26 -3.90 -10.58
N ALA A 386 6.23 -3.10 -10.27
CA ALA A 386 6.33 -1.65 -10.24
C ALA A 386 7.16 -1.09 -9.09
N LEU A 387 7.22 -1.79 -7.96
CA LEU A 387 7.94 -1.36 -6.76
C LEU A 387 9.42 -1.78 -6.74
N CYS A 388 9.91 -2.49 -7.77
CA CYS A 388 11.24 -3.10 -7.80
C CYS A 388 11.59 -3.81 -6.49
N MET A 389 10.59 -4.44 -5.86
CA MET A 389 10.77 -5.11 -4.57
C MET A 389 11.88 -6.15 -4.73
N PRO A 390 12.95 -6.07 -3.93
CA PRO A 390 14.02 -7.05 -4.02
C PRO A 390 13.41 -8.43 -3.74
N GLN A 391 13.51 -9.33 -4.71
CA GLN A 391 13.06 -10.71 -4.56
C GLN A 391 13.85 -11.45 -3.48
N PHE A 392 14.96 -10.85 -3.01
CA PHE A 392 15.97 -11.47 -2.18
C PHE A 392 16.32 -10.56 -1.00
N HIS A 393 16.29 -11.11 0.21
CA HIS A 393 16.67 -10.40 1.43
C HIS A 393 17.79 -11.19 2.13
N THR A 394 18.86 -10.48 2.46
CA THR A 394 20.11 -11.08 2.97
C THR A 394 20.35 -10.64 4.42
N LEU A 395 20.83 -11.56 5.25
CA LEU A 395 21.16 -11.37 6.65
C LEU A 395 22.62 -11.74 6.85
N THR A 396 23.47 -10.82 7.28
CA THR A 396 24.85 -11.15 7.59
C THR A 396 24.94 -11.54 9.06
N LEU A 397 25.46 -12.75 9.31
CA LEU A 397 25.83 -13.18 10.65
C LEU A 397 27.22 -12.64 10.96
#